data_AF-A0A9E1N0P8-F1
#
_entry.id   AF-A0A9E1N0P8-F1
#
_cell.length_a   1.000
_cell.length_b   1.000
_cell.length_c   1.000
_cell.angle_alpha   90.00
_cell.angle_beta   90.00
_cell.angle_gamma   90.00
#
_symmetry.space_group_name_H-M   'P 1'
#
loop_
_entity.id
_entity.type
_entity.pdbx_description
1 polymer ?
#
loop_
_entity_poly.entity_id
_entity_poly.type
_entity_poly.pdbx_seq_one_letter_code
_entity_poly.pdbx_strand_id
1 'polypeptide(L)'
;MIRYFLLAALIAPACKTVPVKGDIDADTDTDVDTDIDTDVDTDIDTDADTDIDTDADTDTDTDVTSCPQQTVEIPGHTACIDTTEYTNAEYAAFLNTNGDTCDGEPCIDNTWGFSRLENSTSKWTVETGYEAYPVVEVTWYGAKVACESEGKTLCDEEVWQAACSNDGVQTYPYGDTLESDYCNGPGQGSDVVETASLPNCEGSVSGLFDMSGNAVEWTNTCITDAYGFLCRARGGSWYLYDEHLACDHKTLEFQADAGWPDCGF
;
A
#
# COMPACT_ATOMS: atom_id res chain seq x y z
N MET A 1 -4.31 21.70 -35.15
CA MET A 1 -4.53 20.92 -36.39
C MET A 1 -4.62 19.47 -35.97
N ILE A 2 -5.86 18.95 -35.90
CA ILE A 2 -6.21 17.66 -35.28
C ILE A 2 -5.75 16.54 -36.23
N ARG A 3 -4.97 15.59 -35.73
CA ARG A 3 -4.64 14.35 -36.45
C ARG A 3 -5.11 13.15 -35.65
N TYR A 4 -6.23 12.60 -36.09
CA TYR A 4 -6.66 11.23 -35.80
C TYR A 4 -5.60 10.25 -36.32
N PHE A 5 -5.14 9.34 -35.48
CA PHE A 5 -4.44 8.13 -35.93
C PHE A 5 -5.29 6.90 -35.63
N LEU A 6 -5.43 6.08 -36.67
CA LEU A 6 -6.29 4.91 -36.76
C LEU A 6 -5.77 3.75 -35.88
N LEU A 7 -6.72 3.09 -35.22
CA LEU A 7 -6.59 1.76 -34.63
C LEU A 7 -6.12 0.73 -35.68
N ALA A 8 -5.06 0.00 -35.37
CA ALA A 8 -4.78 -1.31 -35.94
C ALA A 8 -4.97 -2.36 -34.84
N ALA A 9 -6.05 -3.14 -34.94
CA ALA A 9 -6.32 -4.25 -34.05
C ALA A 9 -5.35 -5.41 -34.35
N LEU A 10 -4.52 -5.78 -33.37
CA LEU A 10 -3.76 -7.02 -33.35
C LEU A 10 -4.31 -7.90 -32.22
N ILE A 11 -4.76 -9.08 -32.63
CA ILE A 11 -5.39 -10.11 -31.80
C ILE A 11 -4.30 -10.77 -30.95
N ALA A 12 -4.35 -10.60 -29.62
CA ALA A 12 -3.56 -11.39 -28.69
C ALA A 12 -4.30 -12.70 -28.34
N PRO A 13 -3.61 -13.85 -28.26
CA PRO A 13 -4.23 -15.13 -27.94
C PRO A 13 -4.54 -15.25 -26.45
N ALA A 14 -5.73 -15.77 -26.16
CA ALA A 14 -6.23 -16.08 -24.82
C ALA A 14 -5.25 -16.93 -24.00
N CYS A 15 -4.89 -16.46 -22.80
CA CYS A 15 -4.23 -17.27 -21.79
C CYS A 15 -5.23 -18.31 -21.27
N LYS A 16 -4.92 -19.60 -21.47
CA LYS A 16 -5.70 -20.73 -21.01
C LYS A 16 -5.37 -21.02 -19.54
N THR A 17 -6.37 -21.01 -18.67
CA THR A 17 -6.27 -21.54 -17.31
C THR A 17 -6.16 -23.07 -17.34
N VAL A 18 -5.19 -23.63 -16.60
CA VAL A 18 -5.08 -25.07 -16.33
C VAL A 18 -5.66 -25.35 -14.95
N PRO A 19 -6.70 -26.18 -14.80
CA PRO A 19 -7.22 -26.54 -13.48
C PRO A 19 -6.36 -27.65 -12.86
N VAL A 20 -5.93 -27.44 -11.62
CA VAL A 20 -5.36 -28.50 -10.78
C VAL A 20 -6.53 -29.22 -10.09
N LYS A 21 -6.64 -30.52 -10.35
CA LYS A 21 -7.57 -31.44 -9.66
C LYS A 21 -6.76 -32.29 -8.67
N GLY A 22 -7.30 -32.46 -7.47
CA GLY A 22 -6.86 -33.42 -6.47
C GLY A 22 -7.38 -32.96 -5.10
N ASP A 23 -8.66 -33.16 -4.82
CA ASP A 23 -9.21 -34.35 -4.12
C ASP A 23 -8.71 -34.37 -2.66
N ILE A 24 -9.48 -33.76 -1.75
CA ILE A 24 -9.45 -34.09 -0.32
C ILE A 24 -10.83 -34.62 0.02
N ASP A 25 -10.87 -35.92 0.29
CA ASP A 25 -12.05 -36.68 0.64
C ASP A 25 -12.63 -36.18 1.98
N ALA A 26 -13.90 -35.83 1.94
CA ALA A 26 -14.78 -35.79 3.09
C ALA A 26 -15.28 -37.21 3.38
N ASP A 27 -15.41 -37.54 4.67
CA ASP A 27 -16.30 -38.53 5.31
C ASP A 27 -15.59 -39.07 6.58
N THR A 28 -16.21 -39.37 7.72
CA THR A 28 -17.60 -39.44 8.18
C THR A 28 -17.54 -39.73 9.69
N ASP A 29 -18.63 -39.41 10.40
CA ASP A 29 -18.92 -39.75 11.79
C ASP A 29 -18.53 -41.18 12.21
N THR A 30 -18.13 -41.32 13.47
CA THR A 30 -18.37 -42.55 14.21
C THR A 30 -18.80 -42.21 15.63
N ASP A 31 -20.12 -42.23 15.83
CA ASP A 31 -20.75 -42.31 17.15
C ASP A 31 -20.34 -43.63 17.82
N VAL A 32 -19.79 -43.54 19.02
CA VAL A 32 -19.74 -44.66 19.97
C VAL A 32 -20.28 -44.17 21.29
N ASP A 33 -21.59 -44.38 21.49
CA ASP A 33 -22.19 -44.44 22.80
C ASP A 33 -21.72 -45.72 23.50
N THR A 34 -21.21 -45.60 24.72
CA THR A 34 -21.33 -46.68 25.69
C THR A 34 -21.65 -46.12 27.07
N ASP A 35 -22.82 -46.54 27.51
CA ASP A 35 -23.53 -46.23 28.74
C ASP A 35 -22.77 -46.57 30.05
N ILE A 36 -23.14 -45.81 31.09
CA ILE A 36 -23.28 -46.21 32.51
C ILE A 36 -21.99 -46.33 33.35
N ASP A 37 -21.87 -45.44 34.35
CA ASP A 37 -22.13 -45.85 35.74
C ASP A 37 -22.62 -44.66 36.58
N THR A 38 -23.80 -44.86 37.17
CA THR A 38 -24.33 -44.07 38.28
C THR A 38 -23.60 -44.48 39.54
N ASP A 39 -22.81 -43.58 40.13
CA ASP A 39 -22.57 -43.59 41.57
C ASP A 39 -22.76 -42.16 42.09
N VAL A 40 -23.83 -42.02 42.85
CA VAL A 40 -24.05 -40.90 43.74
C VAL A 40 -23.19 -41.19 44.97
N ASP A 41 -22.05 -40.52 45.07
CA ASP A 41 -21.38 -40.32 46.34
C ASP A 41 -21.54 -38.85 46.73
N THR A 42 -22.54 -38.62 47.57
CA THR A 42 -22.64 -37.44 48.41
C THR A 42 -21.64 -37.57 49.54
N ASP A 43 -20.39 -37.19 49.29
CA ASP A 43 -19.47 -36.82 50.35
C ASP A 43 -19.23 -35.31 50.27
N ILE A 44 -19.91 -34.63 51.19
CA ILE A 44 -19.63 -33.26 51.59
C ILE A 44 -18.31 -33.32 52.37
N ASP A 45 -17.21 -33.06 51.66
CA ASP A 45 -15.99 -32.56 52.27
C ASP A 45 -15.91 -31.06 51.99
N THR A 46 -16.51 -30.29 52.89
CA THR A 46 -16.21 -28.86 53.04
C THR A 46 -14.83 -28.73 53.68
N ASP A 47 -13.79 -29.02 52.89
CA ASP A 47 -12.48 -28.45 53.13
C ASP A 47 -12.43 -27.16 52.31
N ALA A 48 -12.48 -26.05 53.04
CA ALA A 48 -12.32 -24.72 52.50
C ALA A 48 -10.84 -24.52 52.12
N ASP A 49 -10.42 -25.15 51.03
CA ASP A 49 -9.34 -24.64 50.21
C ASP A 49 -9.94 -23.49 49.40
N THR A 50 -9.82 -22.28 49.94
CA THR A 50 -9.95 -21.08 49.11
C THR A 50 -8.68 -20.96 48.27
N ASP A 51 -8.51 -21.91 47.36
CA ASP A 51 -7.72 -21.69 46.16
C ASP A 51 -8.54 -20.71 45.33
N ILE A 52 -8.31 -19.42 45.60
CA ILE A 52 -8.62 -18.40 44.62
C ILE A 52 -7.57 -18.64 43.53
N ASP A 53 -7.89 -19.57 42.64
CA ASP A 53 -7.39 -19.59 41.28
C ASP A 53 -7.94 -18.33 40.61
N THR A 54 -7.35 -17.18 40.95
CA THR A 54 -7.25 -16.10 39.97
C THR A 54 -6.17 -16.48 38.97
N ASP A 55 -6.37 -17.61 38.32
CA ASP A 55 -5.95 -17.85 36.95
C ASP A 55 -6.87 -16.98 36.09
N ALA A 56 -6.79 -15.67 36.32
CA ALA A 56 -6.94 -14.77 35.22
C ALA A 56 -5.70 -15.02 34.35
N ASP A 57 -5.76 -16.12 33.60
CA ASP A 57 -5.22 -16.19 32.25
C ASP A 57 -5.90 -15.07 31.47
N THR A 58 -5.55 -13.82 31.78
CA THR A 58 -5.32 -12.87 30.71
C THR A 58 -4.04 -13.33 30.04
N ASP A 59 -4.15 -14.47 29.37
CA ASP A 59 -3.51 -14.69 28.09
C ASP A 59 -4.11 -13.61 27.19
N THR A 60 -3.73 -12.35 27.45
CA THR A 60 -3.59 -11.43 26.35
C THR A 60 -2.43 -12.03 25.59
N ASP A 61 -2.80 -12.97 24.72
CA ASP A 61 -2.18 -13.16 23.43
C ASP A 61 -2.33 -11.80 22.72
N THR A 62 -1.59 -10.82 23.22
CA THR A 62 -1.09 -9.75 22.40
C THR A 62 0.00 -10.42 21.58
N ASP A 63 -0.44 -11.23 20.62
CA ASP A 63 0.08 -11.23 19.27
C ASP A 63 -0.03 -9.76 18.82
N VAL A 64 0.84 -8.91 19.37
CA VAL A 64 1.16 -7.63 18.77
C VAL A 64 1.80 -8.07 17.48
N THR A 65 0.95 -8.16 16.47
CA THR A 65 1.32 -8.26 15.07
C THR A 65 1.96 -6.90 14.77
N SER A 66 3.15 -6.67 15.33
CA SER A 66 3.82 -5.40 15.22
C SER A 66 4.24 -5.26 13.78
N CYS A 67 3.72 -4.23 13.14
CA CYS A 67 4.12 -3.87 11.79
C CYS A 67 5.66 -3.85 11.66
N PRO A 68 6.22 -4.32 10.54
CA PRO A 68 7.67 -4.27 10.29
C PRO A 68 8.24 -2.86 10.48
N GLN A 69 9.56 -2.76 10.65
CA GLN A 69 10.22 -1.46 10.72
C GLN A 69 9.90 -0.61 9.48
N GLN A 70 9.75 0.71 9.66
CA GLN A 70 9.37 1.68 8.62
C GLN A 70 7.92 1.53 8.11
N THR A 71 7.08 0.78 8.83
CA THR A 71 5.63 0.75 8.61
C THR A 71 4.88 1.07 9.89
N VAL A 72 3.63 1.48 9.75
CA VAL A 72 2.69 1.74 10.86
C VAL A 72 1.39 0.96 10.67
N GLU A 73 0.78 0.56 11.78
CA GLU A 73 -0.53 -0.09 11.79
C GLU A 73 -1.62 0.92 11.46
N ILE A 74 -2.57 0.53 10.62
CA ILE A 74 -3.74 1.33 10.31
C ILE A 74 -4.83 0.98 11.34
N PRO A 75 -5.27 1.93 12.20
CA PRO A 75 -6.26 1.63 13.24
C PRO A 75 -7.55 1.04 12.66
N GLY A 76 -7.95 -0.13 13.16
CA GLY A 76 -9.17 -0.83 12.72
C GLY A 76 -8.99 -1.72 11.50
N HIS A 77 -7.78 -1.83 10.95
CA HIS A 77 -7.45 -2.65 9.79
C HIS A 77 -6.31 -3.62 10.11
N THR A 78 -6.37 -4.84 9.58
CA THR A 78 -5.26 -5.81 9.68
C THR A 78 -4.24 -5.56 8.58
N ALA A 79 -3.71 -4.34 8.53
CA ALA A 79 -2.79 -3.87 7.50
C ALA A 79 -1.76 -2.89 8.08
N CYS A 80 -0.56 -2.94 7.51
CA CYS A 80 0.51 -1.98 7.76
C CYS A 80 0.77 -1.19 6.48
N ILE A 81 1.13 0.08 6.63
CA ILE A 81 1.53 0.96 5.52
C ILE A 81 2.90 1.54 5.80
N ASP A 82 3.71 1.73 4.75
CA ASP A 82 5.01 2.38 4.88
C ASP A 82 4.83 3.81 5.45
N THR A 83 5.78 4.28 6.25
CA THR A 83 5.69 5.58 6.94
C THR A 83 5.81 6.79 6.01
N THR A 84 6.32 6.56 4.80
CA THR A 84 6.59 7.55 3.75
C THR A 84 6.48 6.87 2.39
N GLU A 85 6.49 7.66 1.32
CA GLU A 85 6.64 7.17 -0.04
C GLU A 85 7.97 6.41 -0.24
N TYR A 86 8.01 5.55 -1.25
CA TYR A 86 9.21 4.81 -1.63
C TYR A 86 10.26 5.77 -2.21
N THR A 87 11.50 5.72 -1.72
CA THR A 87 12.51 6.71 -2.10
C THR A 87 13.26 6.36 -3.38
N ASN A 88 13.89 7.37 -4.00
CA ASN A 88 14.79 7.18 -5.14
C ASN A 88 15.91 6.18 -4.86
N ALA A 89 16.49 6.22 -3.65
CA ALA A 89 17.57 5.30 -3.26
C ALA A 89 17.09 3.84 -3.19
N GLU A 90 15.92 3.62 -2.60
CA GLU A 90 15.29 2.30 -2.52
C GLU A 90 14.94 1.79 -3.93
N TYR A 91 14.35 2.65 -4.77
CA TYR A 91 13.95 2.25 -6.12
C TYR A 91 15.13 1.95 -7.03
N ALA A 92 16.21 2.74 -6.95
CA ALA A 92 17.44 2.43 -7.67
C ALA A 92 18.05 1.10 -7.20
N ALA A 93 17.98 0.77 -5.90
CA ALA A 93 18.45 -0.50 -5.38
C ALA A 93 17.60 -1.69 -5.90
N PHE A 94 16.28 -1.51 -5.94
CA PHE A 94 15.34 -2.44 -6.56
C PHE A 94 15.68 -2.69 -8.03
N LEU A 95 15.76 -1.65 -8.87
CA LEU A 95 16.05 -1.80 -10.30
C LEU A 95 17.40 -2.48 -10.57
N ASN A 96 18.41 -2.21 -9.75
CA ASN A 96 19.72 -2.85 -9.86
C ASN A 96 19.70 -4.34 -9.47
N THR A 97 18.75 -4.76 -8.63
CA THR A 97 18.63 -6.14 -8.14
C THR A 97 17.70 -6.97 -9.02
N ASN A 98 16.58 -6.38 -9.44
CA ASN A 98 15.45 -7.07 -10.07
C ASN A 98 15.41 -6.85 -11.59
N GLY A 99 16.09 -5.83 -12.10
CA GLY A 99 15.97 -5.36 -13.48
C GLY A 99 14.87 -4.32 -13.64
N ASP A 100 14.73 -3.81 -14.86
CA ASP A 100 13.82 -2.72 -15.24
C ASP A 100 12.60 -3.19 -16.03
N THR A 101 12.30 -4.49 -15.99
CA THR A 101 11.07 -5.09 -16.55
C THR A 101 10.23 -5.68 -15.42
N CYS A 102 9.04 -5.12 -15.22
CA CYS A 102 8.09 -5.45 -14.17
C CYS A 102 6.79 -5.98 -14.80
N ASP A 103 6.44 -7.24 -14.53
CA ASP A 103 5.26 -7.91 -15.10
C ASP A 103 5.17 -7.88 -16.65
N GLY A 104 6.33 -7.77 -17.31
CA GLY A 104 6.43 -7.69 -18.77
C GLY A 104 6.37 -6.28 -19.35
N GLU A 105 6.17 -5.27 -18.50
CA GLU A 105 6.17 -3.84 -18.83
C GLU A 105 7.41 -3.13 -18.23
N PRO A 106 7.76 -1.91 -18.66
CA PRO A 106 8.81 -1.13 -18.01
C PRO A 106 8.47 -0.85 -16.55
N CYS A 107 9.44 -1.01 -15.63
CA CYS A 107 9.25 -0.59 -14.23
C CYS A 107 9.19 0.95 -14.10
N ILE A 108 9.90 1.66 -14.98
CA ILE A 108 10.05 3.11 -14.94
C ILE A 108 9.90 3.69 -16.35
N ASP A 109 9.23 4.84 -16.45
CA ASP A 109 9.12 5.65 -17.66
C ASP A 109 9.56 7.08 -17.35
N ASN A 110 10.88 7.26 -17.30
CA ASN A 110 11.51 8.53 -16.94
C ASN A 110 11.63 9.52 -18.10
N THR A 111 10.63 9.55 -18.98
CA THR A 111 10.67 10.36 -20.21
C THR A 111 10.75 11.87 -19.95
N TRP A 112 10.27 12.39 -18.80
CA TRP A 112 10.38 13.81 -18.47
C TRP A 112 11.58 14.17 -17.58
N GLY A 113 12.23 13.18 -16.95
CA GLY A 113 13.47 13.36 -16.18
C GLY A 113 13.26 13.87 -14.75
N PHE A 114 12.04 13.73 -14.20
CA PHE A 114 11.73 14.09 -12.82
C PHE A 114 12.11 13.00 -11.82
N SER A 115 12.27 11.75 -12.25
CA SER A 115 12.68 10.63 -11.38
C SER A 115 14.04 10.85 -10.72
N ARG A 116 14.94 11.67 -11.29
CA ARG A 116 16.33 11.82 -10.82
C ARG A 116 17.12 10.50 -10.81
N LEU A 117 16.64 9.52 -11.57
CA LEU A 117 17.27 8.22 -11.78
C LEU A 117 17.86 8.15 -13.18
N GLU A 118 19.13 7.76 -13.25
CA GLU A 118 19.84 7.54 -14.51
C GLU A 118 20.33 6.09 -14.61
N ASN A 119 20.15 5.48 -15.79
CA ASN A 119 20.76 4.20 -16.10
C ASN A 119 22.07 4.41 -16.87
N SER A 120 23.20 4.26 -16.17
CA SER A 120 24.52 4.35 -16.75
C SER A 120 25.18 2.97 -16.80
N THR A 121 25.29 2.42 -18.00
CA THR A 121 25.95 1.11 -18.24
C THR A 121 25.28 -0.04 -17.46
N SER A 122 23.95 -0.14 -17.54
CA SER A 122 23.16 -1.17 -16.84
C SER A 122 23.26 -1.09 -15.32
N LYS A 123 23.48 0.13 -14.81
CA LYS A 123 23.44 0.43 -13.39
C LYS A 123 22.59 1.68 -13.18
N TRP A 124 21.57 1.56 -12.35
CA TRP A 124 20.73 2.66 -11.92
C TRP A 124 21.43 3.43 -10.79
N THR A 125 21.48 4.74 -10.93
CA THR A 125 22.06 5.67 -9.95
C THR A 125 21.12 6.84 -9.74
N VAL A 126 21.09 7.35 -8.51
CA VAL A 126 20.34 8.55 -8.14
C VAL A 126 21.23 9.79 -8.33
N GLU A 127 20.64 10.89 -8.80
CA GLU A 127 21.28 12.21 -8.77
C GLU A 127 21.68 12.55 -7.32
N THR A 128 22.94 12.96 -7.11
CA THR A 128 23.44 13.24 -5.76
C THR A 128 22.61 14.33 -5.07
N GLY A 129 22.10 14.02 -3.87
CA GLY A 129 21.23 14.90 -3.10
C GLY A 129 19.74 14.61 -3.26
N TYR A 130 19.36 13.63 -4.10
CA TYR A 130 17.96 13.24 -4.32
C TYR A 130 17.63 11.84 -3.75
N GLU A 131 18.54 11.24 -2.99
CA GLU A 131 18.41 9.86 -2.49
C GLU A 131 17.17 9.65 -1.61
N ALA A 132 16.80 10.64 -0.78
CA ALA A 132 15.68 10.58 0.15
C ALA A 132 14.38 11.22 -0.39
N TYR A 133 14.34 11.58 -1.67
CA TYR A 133 13.13 12.09 -2.31
C TYR A 133 12.23 10.92 -2.74
N PRO A 134 10.91 11.12 -2.79
CA PRO A 134 10.00 10.10 -3.31
C PRO A 134 10.37 9.78 -4.75
N VAL A 135 10.34 8.50 -5.11
CA VAL A 135 10.52 8.10 -6.50
C VAL A 135 9.27 8.50 -7.29
N VAL A 136 9.49 9.14 -8.43
CA VAL A 136 8.43 9.52 -9.37
C VAL A 136 8.78 9.03 -10.78
N GLU A 137 7.85 9.15 -11.72
CA GLU A 137 7.95 8.60 -13.08
C GLU A 137 8.07 7.06 -13.12
N VAL A 138 7.61 6.38 -12.08
CA VAL A 138 7.49 4.93 -12.04
C VAL A 138 6.14 4.49 -12.57
N THR A 139 6.11 3.34 -13.25
CA THR A 139 4.86 2.76 -13.71
C THR A 139 4.16 2.06 -12.54
N TRP A 140 2.86 1.80 -12.66
CA TRP A 140 2.14 1.01 -11.67
C TRP A 140 2.74 -0.40 -11.52
N TYR A 141 3.18 -0.99 -12.64
CA TYR A 141 3.87 -2.29 -12.62
C TYR A 141 5.18 -2.21 -11.82
N GLY A 142 5.93 -1.11 -11.99
CA GLY A 142 7.11 -0.80 -11.22
C GLY A 142 6.85 -0.74 -9.72
N ALA A 143 5.83 0.03 -9.32
CA ALA A 143 5.41 0.17 -7.94
C ALA A 143 5.02 -1.18 -7.32
N LYS A 144 4.13 -1.92 -7.99
CA LYS A 144 3.67 -3.22 -7.53
C LYS A 144 4.80 -4.23 -7.33
N VAL A 145 5.67 -4.40 -8.34
CA VAL A 145 6.75 -5.40 -8.27
C VAL A 145 7.82 -4.98 -7.26
N ALA A 146 8.05 -3.69 -7.05
CA ALA A 146 8.93 -3.20 -5.99
C ALA A 146 8.42 -3.63 -4.60
N CYS A 147 7.15 -3.37 -4.28
CA CYS A 147 6.54 -3.84 -3.03
C CYS A 147 6.62 -5.37 -2.89
N GLU A 148 6.26 -6.12 -3.92
CA GLU A 148 6.28 -7.59 -3.91
C GLU A 148 7.70 -8.15 -3.68
N SER A 149 8.73 -7.47 -4.18
CA SER A 149 10.13 -7.87 -4.02
C SER A 149 10.61 -7.83 -2.56
N GLU A 150 9.94 -7.03 -1.72
CA GLU A 150 10.20 -6.90 -0.29
C GLU A 150 9.25 -7.76 0.56
N GLY A 151 8.38 -8.56 -0.07
CA GLY A 151 7.33 -9.31 0.62
C GLY A 151 6.17 -8.44 1.09
N LYS A 152 6.05 -7.21 0.58
CA LYS A 152 4.92 -6.30 0.78
C LYS A 152 3.93 -6.42 -0.38
N THR A 153 2.87 -5.62 -0.33
CA THR A 153 1.97 -5.40 -1.46
C THR A 153 1.74 -3.90 -1.60
N LEU A 154 1.51 -3.43 -2.82
CA LEU A 154 1.08 -2.05 -3.05
C LEU A 154 -0.28 -1.86 -2.38
N CYS A 155 -0.49 -0.74 -1.69
CA CYS A 155 -1.72 -0.52 -0.93
C CYS A 155 -2.95 -0.57 -1.84
N ASP A 156 -3.96 -1.34 -1.45
CA ASP A 156 -5.30 -1.18 -2.00
C ASP A 156 -5.81 0.23 -1.67
N GLU A 157 -6.60 0.81 -2.57
CA GLU A 157 -7.08 2.18 -2.42
C GLU A 157 -7.86 2.40 -1.13
N GLU A 158 -8.69 1.43 -0.71
CA GLU A 158 -9.47 1.55 0.51
C GLU A 158 -8.56 1.61 1.76
N VAL A 159 -7.46 0.87 1.77
CA VAL A 159 -6.47 0.85 2.85
C VAL A 159 -5.72 2.19 2.88
N TRP A 160 -5.29 2.67 1.72
CA TRP A 160 -4.65 3.98 1.58
C TRP A 160 -5.57 5.11 2.10
N GLN A 161 -6.84 5.11 1.69
CA GLN A 161 -7.79 6.13 2.11
C GLN A 161 -8.08 6.05 3.61
N ALA A 162 -8.20 4.85 4.19
CA ALA A 162 -8.39 4.69 5.62
C ALA A 162 -7.19 5.23 6.42
N ALA A 163 -5.97 4.95 5.98
CA ALA A 163 -4.74 5.47 6.59
C ALA A 163 -4.68 7.01 6.53
N CYS A 164 -5.00 7.59 5.38
CA CYS A 164 -5.01 9.05 5.18
C CYS A 164 -6.09 9.72 6.04
N SER A 165 -7.33 9.24 5.97
CA SER A 165 -8.50 9.95 6.50
C SER A 165 -8.85 9.61 7.95
N ASN A 166 -8.02 8.83 8.66
CA ASN A 166 -8.39 8.24 9.95
C ASN A 166 -9.73 7.49 9.86
N ASP A 167 -9.81 6.54 8.93
CA ASP A 167 -11.02 5.75 8.64
C ASP A 167 -12.25 6.63 8.32
N GLY A 168 -12.04 7.70 7.54
CA GLY A 168 -13.07 8.62 7.08
C GLY A 168 -13.49 9.69 8.10
N VAL A 169 -12.77 9.82 9.22
CA VAL A 169 -13.05 10.84 10.24
C VAL A 169 -12.56 12.22 9.82
N GLN A 170 -11.49 12.30 9.02
CA GLN A 170 -10.83 13.55 8.63
C GLN A 170 -10.80 13.72 7.11
N THR A 171 -10.90 14.97 6.64
CA THR A 171 -10.78 15.30 5.22
C THR A 171 -9.33 15.27 4.71
N TYR A 172 -8.39 15.69 5.54
CA TYR A 172 -6.94 15.68 5.30
C TYR A 172 -6.26 14.83 6.36
N PRO A 173 -5.00 14.40 6.16
CA PRO A 173 -4.29 13.56 7.14
C PRO A 173 -4.25 14.13 8.56
N TYR A 174 -4.21 15.46 8.65
CA TYR A 174 -4.02 16.24 9.87
C TYR A 174 -5.28 17.00 10.34
N GLY A 175 -6.43 16.80 9.69
CA GLY A 175 -7.70 17.41 10.15
C GLY A 175 -8.73 17.66 9.05
N ASP A 176 -9.75 18.46 9.38
CA ASP A 176 -10.86 18.77 8.47
C ASP A 176 -10.63 20.03 7.62
N THR A 177 -9.54 20.76 7.86
CA THR A 177 -9.22 22.02 7.18
C THR A 177 -7.86 21.90 6.51
N LEU A 178 -7.79 22.32 5.25
CA LEU A 178 -6.52 22.40 4.52
C LEU A 178 -5.60 23.40 5.20
N GLU A 179 -4.42 22.93 5.62
CA GLU A 179 -3.35 23.77 6.12
C GLU A 179 -2.29 23.88 5.04
N SER A 180 -2.28 25.02 4.34
CA SER A 180 -1.53 25.17 3.09
C SER A 180 -0.02 24.99 3.23
N ASP A 181 0.53 25.14 4.44
CA ASP A 181 1.97 25.04 4.77
C ASP A 181 2.35 23.77 5.52
N TYR A 182 1.43 22.81 5.67
CA TYR A 182 1.72 21.54 6.35
C TYR A 182 2.42 20.56 5.43
N CYS A 183 1.92 20.40 4.22
CA CYS A 183 2.43 19.46 3.21
C CYS A 183 2.90 20.18 1.94
N ASN A 184 3.65 19.48 1.09
CA ASN A 184 4.15 20.01 -0.18
C ASN A 184 3.02 20.02 -1.23
N GLY A 185 2.14 21.01 -1.14
CA GLY A 185 1.01 21.20 -2.03
C GLY A 185 1.20 22.32 -3.07
N PRO A 186 0.13 22.65 -3.81
CA PRO A 186 0.17 23.65 -4.87
C PRO A 186 0.60 25.03 -4.36
N GLY A 187 1.63 25.59 -5.00
CA GLY A 187 2.16 26.90 -4.66
C GLY A 187 3.17 26.94 -3.50
N GLN A 188 3.51 25.80 -2.88
CA GLN A 188 4.58 25.69 -1.88
C GLN A 188 5.97 25.47 -2.50
N GLY A 189 6.02 24.85 -3.68
CA GLY A 189 7.27 24.48 -4.34
C GLY A 189 7.14 24.37 -5.86
N SER A 190 8.17 23.80 -6.49
CA SER A 190 8.20 23.52 -7.94
C SER A 190 8.66 22.10 -8.27
N ASP A 191 8.80 21.25 -7.27
CA ASP A 191 9.25 19.85 -7.35
C ASP A 191 8.84 19.13 -6.05
N VAL A 192 9.01 17.80 -6.03
CA VAL A 192 8.94 17.00 -4.79
C VAL A 192 10.00 17.44 -3.77
N VAL A 193 9.78 17.15 -2.49
CA VAL A 193 10.74 17.35 -1.40
C VAL A 193 11.14 16.00 -0.78
N GLU A 194 12.20 15.96 0.03
CA GLU A 194 12.58 14.76 0.78
C GLU A 194 11.38 14.22 1.59
N THR A 195 11.23 12.90 1.63
CA THR A 195 10.13 12.26 2.36
C THR A 195 10.22 12.59 3.86
N ALA A 196 9.07 12.79 4.49
CA ALA A 196 8.90 13.25 5.87
C ALA A 196 9.68 14.53 6.24
N SER A 197 10.09 15.35 5.28
CA SER A 197 10.84 16.59 5.54
C SER A 197 9.98 17.72 6.10
N LEU A 198 8.66 17.63 5.89
CA LEU A 198 7.66 18.56 6.43
C LEU A 198 7.01 17.96 7.68
N PRO A 199 7.45 18.33 8.89
CA PRO A 199 7.05 17.65 10.13
C PRO A 199 5.57 17.84 10.49
N ASN A 200 4.90 18.83 9.89
CA ASN A 200 3.46 19.04 10.09
C ASN A 200 2.61 18.26 9.06
N CYS A 201 3.23 17.65 8.04
CA CYS A 201 2.57 16.74 7.11
C CYS A 201 2.43 15.31 7.71
N GLU A 202 2.26 15.22 9.02
CA GLU A 202 2.02 13.96 9.71
C GLU A 202 0.51 13.70 9.74
N GLY A 203 0.11 12.49 9.35
CA GLY A 203 -1.26 12.05 9.41
C GLY A 203 -1.75 11.73 10.82
N SER A 204 -2.97 11.22 10.90
CA SER A 204 -3.58 10.81 12.17
C SER A 204 -2.92 9.61 12.83
N VAL A 205 -2.25 8.79 12.01
CA VAL A 205 -1.39 7.70 12.46
C VAL A 205 -0.01 8.29 12.67
N SER A 206 0.47 8.30 13.92
CA SER A 206 1.77 8.90 14.20
C SER A 206 2.89 8.17 13.46
N GLY A 207 3.77 8.94 12.84
CA GLY A 207 4.85 8.47 11.98
C GLY A 207 4.46 8.30 10.52
N LEU A 208 3.19 8.44 10.14
CA LEU A 208 2.76 8.41 8.74
C LEU A 208 2.82 9.82 8.15
N PHE A 209 3.65 10.03 7.14
CA PHE A 209 3.85 11.33 6.50
C PHE A 209 3.36 11.35 5.06
N ASP A 210 3.21 12.55 4.52
CA ASP A 210 3.12 12.83 3.08
C ASP A 210 1.95 12.19 2.32
N MET A 211 0.95 11.63 3.02
CA MET A 211 -0.33 11.15 2.46
C MET A 211 -1.16 12.25 1.76
N SER A 212 -0.69 13.49 1.73
CA SER A 212 -1.31 14.65 1.09
C SER A 212 -0.23 15.50 0.42
N GLY A 213 -0.29 15.60 -0.91
CA GLY A 213 0.69 16.34 -1.69
C GLY A 213 2.00 15.58 -1.87
N ASN A 214 3.09 16.31 -2.07
CA ASN A 214 4.38 15.79 -2.49
C ASN A 214 4.28 15.01 -3.81
N ALA A 215 4.03 13.70 -3.79
CA ALA A 215 3.77 12.89 -4.96
C ALA A 215 2.39 12.21 -4.87
N VAL A 216 1.72 12.09 -6.02
CA VAL A 216 0.57 11.20 -6.15
C VAL A 216 1.04 9.77 -5.95
N GLU A 217 0.30 8.96 -5.20
CA GLU A 217 0.70 7.59 -4.88
C GLU A 217 -0.16 6.57 -5.62
N TRP A 218 0.47 5.65 -6.36
CA TRP A 218 -0.21 4.51 -6.97
C TRP A 218 -0.86 3.62 -5.92
N THR A 219 -2.02 3.06 -6.26
CA THR A 219 -2.71 2.05 -5.46
C THR A 219 -2.85 0.76 -6.27
N ASN A 220 -3.09 -0.35 -5.59
CA ASN A 220 -3.32 -1.66 -6.21
C ASN A 220 -4.76 -1.84 -6.75
N THR A 221 -5.49 -0.74 -6.94
CA THR A 221 -6.86 -0.75 -7.45
C THR A 221 -6.88 -0.29 -8.90
N CYS A 222 -7.21 -1.20 -9.82
CA CYS A 222 -7.22 -0.90 -11.27
C CYS A 222 -8.57 -1.22 -11.93
N ILE A 223 -8.84 -0.52 -13.03
CA ILE A 223 -10.00 -0.70 -13.88
C ILE A 223 -9.56 -0.94 -15.32
N THR A 224 -10.32 -1.76 -16.05
CA THR A 224 -10.18 -1.88 -17.51
C THR A 224 -11.41 -1.31 -18.18
N ASP A 225 -11.22 -0.32 -19.04
CA ASP A 225 -12.31 0.29 -19.78
C ASP A 225 -11.94 0.52 -21.27
N ALA A 226 -12.70 1.37 -21.96
CA ALA A 226 -12.46 1.67 -23.37
C ALA A 226 -11.15 2.44 -23.64
N TYR A 227 -10.53 3.01 -22.60
CA TYR A 227 -9.31 3.79 -22.66
C TYR A 227 -8.06 2.99 -22.27
N GLY A 228 -8.21 1.80 -21.68
CA GLY A 228 -7.08 0.90 -21.40
C GLY A 228 -7.14 0.24 -20.04
N PHE A 229 -5.98 -0.17 -19.53
CA PHE A 229 -5.78 -0.63 -18.17
C PHE A 229 -5.31 0.56 -17.33
N LEU A 230 -6.23 1.09 -16.52
CA LEU A 230 -6.00 2.26 -15.69
C LEU A 230 -5.87 1.84 -14.24
N CYS A 231 -4.89 2.38 -13.54
CA CYS A 231 -4.75 2.16 -12.11
C CYS A 231 -5.00 3.47 -11.36
N ARG A 232 -5.52 3.32 -10.15
CA ARG A 232 -5.91 4.42 -9.30
C ARG A 232 -4.73 4.97 -8.53
N ALA A 233 -4.72 6.27 -8.32
CA ALA A 233 -3.70 6.95 -7.55
C ALA A 233 -4.32 8.07 -6.68
N ARG A 234 -3.67 8.37 -5.55
CA ARG A 234 -4.23 9.18 -4.45
C ARG A 234 -3.21 10.20 -3.91
N GLY A 235 -3.59 10.98 -2.89
CA GLY A 235 -2.72 11.94 -2.18
C GLY A 235 -2.60 13.32 -2.82
N GLY A 236 -2.66 13.41 -4.15
CA GLY A 236 -2.34 14.65 -4.86
C GLY A 236 -0.83 14.87 -4.90
N SER A 237 -0.38 16.00 -5.46
CA SER A 237 1.06 16.30 -5.56
C SER A 237 1.35 17.77 -5.33
N TRP A 238 2.64 18.12 -5.35
CA TRP A 238 3.11 19.51 -5.38
C TRP A 238 2.56 20.35 -6.55
N TYR A 239 2.06 19.71 -7.61
CA TYR A 239 1.67 20.36 -8.86
C TYR A 239 0.16 20.52 -9.07
N LEU A 240 -0.66 19.67 -8.44
CA LEU A 240 -2.11 19.58 -8.70
C LEU A 240 -2.90 20.76 -8.07
N TYR A 241 -4.21 20.60 -7.88
CA TYR A 241 -5.04 21.60 -7.19
C TYR A 241 -5.29 21.19 -5.75
N ASP A 242 -5.50 22.16 -4.86
CA ASP A 242 -5.75 21.97 -3.42
C ASP A 242 -6.79 20.90 -3.10
N GLU A 243 -7.81 20.73 -3.95
CA GLU A 243 -8.82 19.70 -3.77
C GLU A 243 -8.26 18.28 -3.83
N HIS A 244 -7.19 18.04 -4.60
CA HIS A 244 -6.53 16.72 -4.72
C HIS A 244 -5.75 16.32 -3.47
N LEU A 245 -5.50 17.27 -2.56
CA LEU A 245 -4.82 17.01 -1.29
C LEU A 245 -5.72 16.35 -0.26
N ALA A 246 -7.04 16.35 -0.46
CA ALA A 246 -7.98 15.71 0.46
C ALA A 246 -7.96 14.19 0.29
N CYS A 247 -7.99 13.46 1.41
CA CYS A 247 -7.97 12.00 1.45
C CYS A 247 -9.17 11.36 0.74
N ASP A 248 -10.32 12.04 0.75
CA ASP A 248 -11.56 11.60 0.13
C ASP A 248 -11.77 12.16 -1.29
N HIS A 249 -10.81 12.94 -1.81
CA HIS A 249 -10.93 13.50 -3.14
C HIS A 249 -11.06 12.40 -4.19
N LYS A 250 -11.75 12.73 -5.28
CA LYS A 250 -11.91 11.82 -6.42
C LYS A 250 -10.54 11.28 -6.86
N THR A 251 -10.48 9.97 -6.94
CA THR A 251 -9.29 9.22 -7.36
C THR A 251 -8.81 9.63 -8.76
N LEU A 252 -7.49 9.71 -8.91
CA LEU A 252 -6.83 9.87 -10.18
C LEU A 252 -6.72 8.50 -10.87
N GLU A 253 -6.88 8.47 -12.18
CA GLU A 253 -6.80 7.23 -12.97
C GLU A 253 -5.81 7.46 -14.11
N PHE A 254 -4.75 6.67 -14.12
CA PHE A 254 -3.64 6.80 -15.05
C PHE A 254 -3.38 5.47 -15.76
N GLN A 255 -2.83 5.52 -16.97
CA GLN A 255 -2.38 4.32 -17.68
C GLN A 255 -1.30 3.61 -16.85
N ALA A 256 -1.47 2.32 -16.60
CA ALA A 256 -0.62 1.57 -15.68
C ALA A 256 0.85 1.46 -16.14
N ASP A 257 1.11 1.60 -17.45
CA ASP A 257 2.43 1.55 -18.08
C ASP A 257 3.09 2.94 -18.24
N ALA A 258 2.43 4.01 -17.80
CA ALA A 258 2.96 5.36 -17.87
C ALA A 258 3.58 5.78 -16.54
N GLY A 259 4.76 6.38 -16.59
CA GLY A 259 5.27 7.21 -15.50
C GLY A 259 4.54 8.54 -15.52
N TRP A 260 4.53 9.28 -14.40
CA TRP A 260 4.14 10.70 -14.39
C TRP A 260 5.13 11.50 -13.53
N PRO A 261 5.41 12.77 -13.88
CA PRO A 261 6.43 13.59 -13.20
C PRO A 261 6.26 13.73 -11.69
N ASP A 262 5.03 13.55 -11.23
CA ASP A 262 4.59 13.78 -9.86
C ASP A 262 3.84 12.56 -9.29
N CYS A 263 4.04 11.36 -9.87
CA CYS A 263 3.43 10.12 -9.38
C CYS A 263 4.48 9.09 -8.99
N GLY A 264 4.43 8.68 -7.72
CA GLY A 264 5.20 7.64 -7.06
C GLY A 264 4.27 6.61 -6.39
N PHE A 265 4.68 6.04 -5.26
CA PHE A 265 3.92 5.09 -4.45
C PHE A 265 4.51 4.91 -3.06
#